data_AF-A0A2X1KCJ0-F1
#
_entry.id   AF-A0A2X1KCJ0-F1
#
_cell.length_a   1.000
_cell.length_b   1.000
_cell.length_c   1.000
_cell.angle_alpha   90.00
_cell.angle_beta   90.00
_cell.angle_gamma   90.00
#
_symmetry.space_group_name_H-M   'P 1'
#
loop_
_entity.id
_entity.type
_entity.pdbx_description
1 polymer ?
#
loop_
_entity_poly.entity_id
_entity_poly.type
_entity_poly.pdbx_seq_one_letter_code
_entity_poly.pdbx_strand_id
1 'polypeptide(L)'
;MADALAKFLKIHAREVSFAGQKDKHAVTEQWLCARVPGKEMPDLSAFQLEGCQVLEYARHKRKLRLGALKGNVFTLVLREVSNRDDVEQRLIDICVKGVPNYFGAQRFGIGGSNLQGAQRWAQTNTPVRDRNKRSFWLSAARSALFNQIVAERLKKADR
;
A
#
# COMPACT_ATOMS: atom_id res chain seq x y z
N MET A 1 -2.74 13.04 6.22
CA MET A 1 -1.37 13.17 6.77
C MET A 1 -0.43 13.94 5.83
N ALA A 2 -0.10 13.45 4.63
CA ALA A 2 0.86 14.11 3.74
C ALA A 2 0.50 15.57 3.38
N ASP A 3 -0.76 15.84 3.04
CA ASP A 3 -1.23 17.20 2.76
C ASP A 3 -1.21 18.11 4.00
N ALA A 4 -1.48 17.54 5.19
CA ALA A 4 -1.42 18.29 6.45
C ALA A 4 0.03 18.68 6.80
N LEU A 5 0.98 17.76 6.60
CA LEU A 5 2.40 18.04 6.76
C LEU A 5 2.87 19.11 5.75
N ALA A 6 2.40 19.06 4.51
CA ALA A 6 2.71 20.07 3.51
C ALA A 6 2.23 21.47 3.93
N LYS A 7 1.00 21.56 4.45
CA LYS A 7 0.43 22.80 4.98
C LYS A 7 1.23 23.33 6.17
N PHE A 8 1.56 22.45 7.13
CA PHE A 8 2.38 22.81 8.31
C PHE A 8 3.73 23.39 7.90
N LEU A 9 4.41 22.75 6.95
CA LEU A 9 5.70 23.20 6.43
C LEU A 9 5.61 24.34 5.40
N LYS A 10 4.40 24.81 5.07
CA LYS A 10 4.14 25.85 4.05
C LYS A 10 4.77 25.52 2.69
N ILE A 11 4.72 24.24 2.30
CA ILE A 11 5.20 23.75 1.00
C ILE A 11 4.06 23.17 0.16
N HIS A 12 4.27 23.09 -1.15
CA HIS A 12 3.30 22.47 -2.05
C HIS A 12 3.20 20.95 -1.79
N ALA A 13 1.99 20.38 -1.82
CA ALA A 13 1.74 18.95 -1.53
C ALA A 13 2.65 17.97 -2.31
N ARG A 14 2.95 18.27 -3.58
CA ARG A 14 3.91 17.53 -4.43
C ARG A 14 5.32 17.34 -3.83
N GLU A 15 5.71 18.20 -2.89
CA GLU A 15 7.00 18.15 -2.20
C GLU A 15 7.02 17.14 -1.04
N VAL A 16 5.84 16.68 -0.62
CA VAL A 16 5.68 15.59 0.33
C VAL A 16 5.49 14.27 -0.44
N SER A 17 6.15 13.23 0.04
CA SER A 17 6.17 11.91 -0.58
C SER A 17 6.27 10.81 0.48
N PHE A 18 6.00 9.58 0.08
CA PHE A 18 5.98 8.41 0.95
C PHE A 18 6.30 7.15 0.12
N ALA A 19 6.70 6.07 0.81
CA ALA A 19 7.10 4.84 0.13
C ALA A 19 5.91 3.97 -0.32
N GLY A 20 4.77 4.10 0.33
CA GLY A 20 3.56 3.35 -0.02
C GLY A 20 2.37 3.80 0.81
N GLN A 21 1.17 3.43 0.37
CA GLN A 21 -0.03 3.65 1.17
C GLN A 21 -0.05 2.65 2.34
N LYS A 22 -0.64 3.09 3.45
CA LYS A 22 -0.91 2.28 4.63
C LYS A 22 -2.41 2.25 4.88
N ASP A 23 -2.88 1.21 5.57
CA ASP A 23 -4.30 1.02 5.81
C ASP A 23 -4.86 2.12 6.73
N LYS A 24 -6.03 2.64 6.35
CA LYS A 24 -6.72 3.69 7.12
C LYS A 24 -7.26 3.17 8.45
N HIS A 25 -7.68 1.90 8.49
CA HIS A 25 -8.29 1.26 9.65
C HIS A 25 -7.30 0.31 10.32
N ALA A 26 -6.14 0.83 10.69
CA ALA A 26 -5.08 0.13 11.40
C ALA A 26 -4.19 1.13 12.13
N VAL A 27 -3.44 0.66 13.14
CA VAL A 27 -2.30 1.42 13.69
C VAL A 27 -1.12 1.18 12.75
N THR A 28 -0.58 2.24 12.16
CA THR A 28 0.51 2.12 11.17
C THR A 28 1.61 3.11 11.43
N GLU A 29 2.86 2.64 11.28
CA GLU A 29 4.05 3.46 11.29
C GLU A 29 4.59 3.59 9.87
N GLN A 30 4.93 4.80 9.44
CA GLN A 30 5.48 5.03 8.11
C GLN A 30 6.34 6.30 8.04
N TRP A 31 7.31 6.27 7.13
CA TRP A 31 8.09 7.45 6.76
C TRP A 31 7.36 8.32 5.74
N LEU A 32 7.33 9.62 6.03
CA LEU A 32 7.05 10.67 5.06
C LEU A 32 8.34 11.40 4.73
N CYS A 33 8.42 11.97 3.54
CA CYS A 33 9.56 12.76 3.09
C CYS A 33 9.06 14.06 2.49
N ALA A 34 9.41 15.17 3.15
CA ALA A 34 9.14 16.53 2.70
C ALA A 34 10.44 17.17 2.19
N ARG A 35 10.42 17.76 0.99
CA ARG A 35 11.58 18.49 0.46
C ARG A 35 11.62 19.91 1.05
N VAL A 36 12.47 20.10 2.05
CA VAL A 36 12.76 21.40 2.67
C VAL A 36 14.25 21.74 2.48
N PRO A 37 14.62 22.60 1.51
CA PRO A 37 16.00 23.01 1.28
C PRO A 37 16.64 23.71 2.49
N GLY A 38 17.95 23.90 2.46
CA GLY A 38 18.70 24.54 3.55
C GLY A 38 19.25 23.55 4.57
N LYS A 39 19.85 24.08 5.64
CA LYS A 39 20.48 23.30 6.72
C LYS A 39 19.61 23.20 7.98
N GLU A 40 18.76 24.19 8.23
CA GLU A 40 17.91 24.26 9.43
C GLU A 40 16.87 23.14 9.49
N MET A 41 16.62 22.57 10.67
CA MET A 41 15.58 21.58 10.86
C MET A 41 14.29 22.29 11.32
N PRO A 42 13.16 22.21 10.58
CA PRO A 42 11.89 22.69 11.12
C PRO A 42 11.52 21.88 12.35
N ASP A 43 10.95 22.53 13.36
CA ASP A 43 10.46 21.84 14.56
C ASP A 43 9.20 21.02 14.24
N LEU A 44 9.41 19.76 13.90
CA LEU A 44 8.33 18.82 13.60
C LEU A 44 7.67 18.27 14.87
N SER A 45 8.22 18.52 16.07
CA SER A 45 7.56 18.14 17.32
C SER A 45 6.28 18.96 17.56
N ALA A 46 6.23 20.18 17.01
CA ALA A 46 5.05 21.05 17.02
C ALA A 46 3.96 20.64 16.00
N PHE A 47 4.22 19.67 15.12
CA PHE A 47 3.20 19.21 14.17
C PHE A 47 2.19 18.29 14.87
N GLN A 48 0.97 18.79 15.04
CA GLN A 48 -0.15 18.04 15.61
C GLN A 48 -1.20 17.73 14.56
N LEU A 49 -1.66 16.47 14.56
CA LEU A 49 -2.75 16.01 13.71
C LEU A 49 -3.48 14.89 14.45
N GLU A 50 -4.80 15.00 14.58
CA GLU A 50 -5.63 14.00 15.24
C GLU A 50 -5.41 12.60 14.65
N GLY A 51 -5.25 11.60 15.53
CA GLY A 51 -4.97 10.21 15.15
C GLY A 51 -3.58 9.98 14.56
N CYS A 52 -2.66 10.95 14.66
CA CYS A 52 -1.29 10.85 14.18
C CYS A 52 -0.31 11.35 15.24
N GLN A 53 0.87 10.73 15.31
CA GLN A 53 1.96 11.15 16.19
C GLN A 53 3.27 11.16 15.39
N VAL A 54 4.09 12.19 15.59
CA VAL A 54 5.47 12.22 15.09
C VAL A 54 6.35 11.44 16.05
N LEU A 55 7.03 10.41 15.53
CA LEU A 55 7.94 9.58 16.32
C LEU A 55 9.41 9.99 16.14
N GLU A 56 9.81 10.29 14.90
CA GLU A 56 11.17 10.67 14.54
C GLU A 56 11.16 11.58 13.30
N TYR A 57 12.17 12.45 13.18
CA TYR A 57 12.46 13.19 11.95
C TYR A 57 13.95 13.46 11.76
N ALA A 58 14.42 13.33 10.52
CA ALA A 58 15.81 13.58 10.14
C ALA A 58 15.92 14.09 8.71
N ARG A 59 17.06 14.73 8.37
CA ARG A 59 17.36 15.14 6.99
C ARG A 59 17.87 13.95 6.20
N HIS A 60 17.46 13.85 4.94
CA HIS A 60 17.92 12.81 4.02
C HIS A 60 18.22 13.39 2.63
N LYS A 61 19.25 12.87 1.95
CA LYS A 61 19.72 13.40 0.66
C LYS A 61 18.77 13.14 -0.50
N ARG A 62 18.05 12.00 -0.47
CA ARG A 62 17.18 11.56 -1.57
C ARG A 62 15.72 11.59 -1.14
N LYS A 63 14.85 11.98 -2.08
CA LYS A 63 13.39 11.91 -1.90
C LYS A 63 12.94 10.45 -1.79
N LEU A 64 12.01 10.17 -0.88
CA LEU A 64 11.37 8.87 -0.75
C LEU A 64 10.39 8.65 -1.91
N ARG A 65 10.53 7.54 -2.65
CA ARG A 65 9.69 7.23 -3.81
C ARG A 65 8.73 6.09 -3.50
N LEU A 66 7.58 6.07 -4.18
CA LEU A 66 6.65 4.95 -4.13
C LEU A 66 7.37 3.64 -4.51
N GLY A 67 7.17 2.59 -3.72
CA GLY A 67 7.84 1.30 -3.84
C GLY A 67 9.24 1.23 -3.21
N ALA A 68 9.80 2.33 -2.72
CA ALA A 68 11.13 2.35 -2.10
C ALA A 68 11.10 1.97 -0.61
N LEU A 69 10.54 0.80 -0.31
CA LEU A 69 10.56 0.18 1.02
C LEU A 69 11.02 -1.27 0.90
N LYS A 70 11.70 -1.79 1.93
CA LYS A 70 12.07 -3.21 1.98
C LYS A 70 10.84 -4.11 2.23
N GLY A 71 9.91 -3.67 3.07
CA GLY A 71 8.73 -4.43 3.47
C GLY A 71 8.00 -3.74 4.62
N ASN A 72 7.04 -4.44 5.21
CA ASN A 72 6.35 -4.00 6.42
C ASN A 72 6.37 -5.14 7.44
N VAL A 73 6.39 -4.81 8.72
CA VAL A 73 6.20 -5.76 9.82
C VAL A 73 4.75 -5.65 10.28
N PHE A 74 4.09 -6.80 10.45
CA PHE A 74 2.70 -6.87 10.86
C PHE A 74 2.58 -7.54 12.22
N THR A 75 1.78 -6.95 13.10
CA THR A 75 1.26 -7.60 14.30
C THR A 75 -0.26 -7.59 14.17
N LEU A 76 -0.86 -8.78 14.12
CA LEU A 76 -2.28 -8.97 13.87
C LEU A 76 -2.91 -9.74 15.03
N VAL A 77 -4.13 -9.38 15.40
CA VAL A 77 -4.93 -10.12 16.38
C VAL A 77 -6.18 -10.62 15.68
N LEU A 78 -6.27 -11.94 15.50
CA LEU A 78 -7.50 -12.59 15.06
C LEU A 78 -8.39 -12.80 16.29
N ARG A 79 -9.64 -12.32 16.23
CA ARG A 79 -10.66 -12.49 17.28
C ARG A 79 -11.74 -13.43 16.76
N GLU A 80 -12.53 -13.99 17.67
CA GLU A 80 -13.68 -14.85 17.32
C GLU A 80 -13.29 -16.05 16.45
N VAL A 81 -12.13 -16.66 16.76
CA VAL A 81 -11.65 -17.86 16.05
C VAL A 81 -12.53 -19.05 16.40
N SER A 82 -13.27 -19.55 15.42
CA SER A 82 -14.22 -20.66 15.58
C SER A 82 -13.56 -22.02 15.68
N ASN A 83 -12.40 -22.21 15.04
CA ASN A 83 -11.63 -23.44 15.07
C ASN A 83 -10.13 -23.10 15.25
N ARG A 84 -9.67 -23.17 16.50
CA ARG A 84 -8.28 -22.86 16.85
C ARG A 84 -7.30 -23.87 16.26
N ASP A 85 -7.65 -25.15 16.26
CA ASP A 85 -6.75 -26.23 15.82
C ASP A 85 -6.49 -26.14 14.31
N ASP A 86 -7.49 -25.81 13.49
CA ASP A 86 -7.31 -25.53 12.06
C ASP A 86 -6.38 -24.33 11.81
N VAL A 87 -6.52 -23.25 12.58
CA VAL A 87 -5.65 -22.07 12.45
C VAL A 87 -4.21 -22.39 12.85
N GLU A 88 -4.01 -23.11 13.96
CA GLU A 88 -2.67 -23.50 14.41
C GLU A 88 -1.97 -24.38 13.36
N GLN A 89 -2.68 -25.38 12.83
CA GLN A 89 -2.15 -26.26 11.80
C GLN A 89 -1.77 -25.47 10.53
N ARG A 90 -2.61 -24.52 10.12
CA ARG A 90 -2.31 -23.64 8.98
C ARG A 90 -1.10 -22.76 9.22
N LEU A 91 -0.89 -22.24 10.43
CA LEU A 91 0.28 -21.43 10.76
C LEU A 91 1.57 -22.24 10.63
N ILE A 92 1.56 -23.48 11.15
CA ILE A 92 2.69 -24.42 11.01
C ILE A 92 2.98 -24.68 9.52
N ASP A 93 1.94 -24.94 8.72
CA ASP A 93 2.08 -25.16 7.28
C ASP A 93 2.62 -23.92 6.55
N ILE A 94 2.17 -22.72 6.92
CA ILE A 94 2.63 -21.45 6.34
C ILE A 94 4.11 -21.21 6.63
N CYS A 95 4.60 -21.57 7.81
CA CYS A 95 6.03 -21.46 8.14
C CYS A 95 6.92 -22.28 7.20
N VAL A 96 6.43 -23.40 6.68
CA VAL A 96 7.20 -24.30 5.80
C VAL A 96 6.95 -24.01 4.32
N LYS A 97 5.68 -23.80 3.94
CA LYS A 97 5.23 -23.76 2.54
C LYS A 97 4.96 -22.33 2.05
N GLY A 98 4.86 -21.37 2.96
CA GLY A 98 4.43 -20.01 2.65
C GLY A 98 2.95 -19.93 2.26
N VAL A 99 2.59 -18.86 1.55
CA VAL A 99 1.27 -18.63 0.99
C VAL A 99 1.37 -18.14 -0.46
N PRO A 100 0.34 -18.34 -1.29
CA PRO A 100 0.28 -17.71 -2.60
C PRO A 100 0.38 -16.19 -2.47
N ASN A 101 1.33 -15.58 -3.19
CA ASN A 101 1.60 -14.14 -3.13
C ASN A 101 0.58 -13.31 -3.95
N TYR A 102 -0.71 -13.49 -3.68
CA TYR A 102 -1.78 -12.81 -4.39
C TYR A 102 -1.78 -11.30 -4.12
N PHE A 103 -2.23 -10.54 -5.11
CA PHE A 103 -2.73 -9.19 -4.87
C PHE A 103 -4.07 -9.27 -4.14
N GLY A 104 -4.14 -8.71 -2.92
CA GLY A 104 -5.36 -8.68 -2.12
C GLY A 104 -6.47 -7.79 -2.71
N ALA A 105 -7.69 -7.95 -2.21
CA ALA A 105 -8.91 -7.31 -2.73
C ALA A 105 -8.78 -5.77 -2.88
N GLN A 106 -8.09 -5.11 -1.95
CA GLN A 106 -7.82 -3.66 -1.98
C GLN A 106 -7.16 -3.21 -3.30
N ARG A 107 -6.37 -4.06 -3.95
CA ARG A 107 -5.72 -3.76 -5.24
C ARG A 107 -6.73 -3.47 -6.36
N PHE A 108 -7.92 -4.04 -6.28
CA PHE A 108 -8.96 -3.96 -7.31
C PHE A 108 -9.96 -2.81 -7.09
N GLY A 109 -9.73 -1.97 -6.07
CA GLY A 109 -10.59 -0.83 -5.74
C GLY A 109 -11.84 -1.22 -4.95
N ILE A 110 -12.52 -0.22 -4.41
CA ILE A 110 -13.77 -0.42 -3.65
C ILE A 110 -14.78 -1.12 -4.56
N GLY A 111 -15.32 -2.26 -4.11
CA GLY A 111 -16.24 -3.09 -4.88
C GLY A 111 -15.68 -3.63 -6.21
N GLY A 112 -14.35 -3.68 -6.39
CA GLY A 112 -13.72 -4.11 -7.64
C GLY A 112 -13.76 -3.07 -8.77
N SER A 113 -14.07 -1.81 -8.45
CA SER A 113 -14.25 -0.73 -9.43
C SER A 113 -13.05 -0.48 -10.35
N ASN A 114 -11.81 -0.68 -9.88
CA ASN A 114 -10.62 -0.50 -10.72
C ASN A 114 -10.51 -1.62 -11.77
N LEU A 115 -10.84 -2.86 -11.40
CA LEU A 115 -10.81 -3.98 -12.33
C LEU A 115 -11.95 -3.87 -13.36
N GLN A 116 -13.16 -3.56 -12.92
CA GLN A 116 -14.30 -3.32 -13.81
C GLN A 116 -14.05 -2.17 -14.79
N GLY A 117 -13.46 -1.08 -14.29
CA GLY A 117 -13.06 0.05 -15.12
C GLY A 117 -12.02 -0.33 -16.18
N ALA A 118 -11.02 -1.13 -15.79
CA ALA A 118 -10.02 -1.65 -16.71
C ALA A 118 -10.62 -2.56 -17.79
N GLN A 119 -11.57 -3.43 -17.42
CA GLN A 119 -12.27 -4.30 -18.37
C GLN A 119 -13.10 -3.51 -19.38
N ARG A 120 -13.90 -2.55 -18.93
CA ARG A 120 -14.69 -1.68 -19.82
C ARG A 120 -13.78 -0.87 -20.76
N TRP A 121 -12.67 -0.37 -20.24
CA TRP A 121 -11.71 0.37 -21.05
C TRP A 121 -11.03 -0.53 -22.10
N ALA A 122 -10.65 -1.75 -21.74
CA ALA A 122 -10.02 -2.69 -22.68
C ALA A 122 -10.94 -3.12 -23.83
N GLN A 123 -12.26 -2.96 -23.68
CA GLN A 123 -13.26 -3.23 -24.72
C GLN A 123 -13.51 -2.06 -25.66
N THR A 124 -12.92 -0.89 -25.39
CA THR A 124 -13.08 0.32 -26.23
C THR A 124 -11.71 0.83 -26.69
N ASN A 125 -11.70 1.61 -27.77
CA ASN A 125 -10.50 2.33 -28.21
C ASN A 125 -10.42 3.75 -27.60
N THR A 126 -11.18 4.02 -26.53
CA THR A 126 -11.25 5.36 -25.94
C THR A 126 -10.05 5.63 -25.03
N PRO A 127 -9.32 6.76 -25.17
CA PRO A 127 -8.20 7.06 -24.30
C PRO A 127 -8.66 7.52 -22.91
N VAL A 128 -8.01 7.02 -21.85
CA VAL A 128 -8.21 7.51 -20.47
C VAL A 128 -7.28 8.70 -20.21
N ARG A 129 -7.86 9.91 -20.15
CA ARG A 129 -7.12 11.17 -19.95
C ARG A 129 -6.58 11.33 -18.53
N ASP A 130 -7.33 10.88 -17.52
CA ASP A 130 -6.89 10.95 -16.12
C ASP A 130 -5.77 9.94 -15.87
N ARG A 131 -4.58 10.47 -15.56
CA ARG A 131 -3.36 9.66 -15.36
C ARG A 131 -3.45 8.74 -14.14
N ASN A 132 -4.08 9.19 -13.06
CA ASN A 132 -4.22 8.41 -11.82
C ASN A 132 -5.19 7.26 -12.03
N LYS A 133 -6.35 7.55 -12.62
CA LYS A 133 -7.36 6.55 -12.99
C LYS A 133 -6.78 5.50 -13.93
N ARG A 134 -6.06 5.94 -14.97
CA ARG A 134 -5.34 5.05 -15.89
C ARG A 134 -4.33 4.16 -15.15
N SER A 135 -3.56 4.72 -14.23
CA SER A 135 -2.58 3.98 -13.42
C SER A 135 -3.25 2.91 -12.55
N PHE A 136 -4.36 3.24 -11.87
CA PHE A 136 -5.12 2.28 -11.08
C PHE A 136 -5.70 1.15 -11.92
N TRP A 137 -6.29 1.45 -13.08
CA TRP A 137 -6.87 0.46 -13.98
C TRP A 137 -5.83 -0.49 -14.55
N LEU A 138 -4.72 0.03 -15.08
CA LEU A 138 -3.62 -0.80 -15.56
C LEU A 138 -3.03 -1.66 -14.44
N SER A 139 -2.92 -1.10 -13.23
CA SER A 139 -2.43 -1.86 -12.08
C SER A 139 -3.39 -2.98 -11.67
N ALA A 140 -4.70 -2.75 -11.70
CA ALA A 140 -5.68 -3.77 -11.37
C ALA A 140 -5.70 -4.89 -12.41
N ALA A 141 -5.63 -4.55 -13.70
CA ALA A 141 -5.62 -5.54 -14.80
C ALA A 141 -4.43 -6.52 -14.69
N ARG A 142 -3.20 -6.01 -14.59
CA ARG A 142 -2.01 -6.87 -14.48
C ARG A 142 -2.00 -7.71 -13.19
N SER A 143 -2.53 -7.15 -12.09
CA SER A 143 -2.66 -7.88 -10.82
C SER A 143 -3.69 -9.00 -10.89
N ALA A 144 -4.80 -8.80 -11.61
CA ALA A 144 -5.82 -9.84 -11.79
C ALA A 144 -5.29 -11.00 -12.65
N LEU A 145 -4.60 -10.69 -13.75
CA LEU A 145 -3.94 -11.68 -14.58
C LEU A 145 -2.90 -12.48 -13.79
N PHE A 146 -2.07 -11.81 -12.99
CA PHE A 146 -1.12 -12.49 -12.11
C PHE A 146 -1.83 -13.44 -11.14
N ASN A 147 -2.87 -12.98 -10.44
CA ASN A 147 -3.64 -13.84 -9.53
C ASN A 147 -4.23 -15.05 -10.26
N GLN A 148 -4.76 -14.86 -11.47
CA GLN A 148 -5.32 -15.96 -12.26
C GLN A 148 -4.24 -16.99 -12.64
N ILE A 149 -3.06 -16.54 -13.07
CA ILE A 149 -1.93 -17.43 -13.42
C ILE A 149 -1.47 -18.21 -12.18
N VAL A 150 -1.35 -17.56 -11.02
CA VAL A 150 -0.99 -18.23 -9.77
C VAL A 150 -2.06 -19.26 -9.40
N ALA A 151 -3.35 -18.92 -9.50
CA ALA A 151 -4.44 -19.84 -9.21
C ALA A 151 -4.43 -21.07 -10.12
N GLU A 152 -4.21 -20.90 -11.43
CA GLU A 152 -4.06 -22.03 -12.35
C GLU A 152 -2.81 -22.86 -12.05
N ARG A 153 -1.73 -22.24 -11.57
CA ARG A 153 -0.52 -22.96 -11.20
C ARG A 153 -0.71 -23.85 -9.98
N LEU A 154 -1.48 -23.40 -8.99
CA LEU A 154 -1.79 -24.16 -7.78
C LEU A 154 -2.67 -25.40 -8.03
N LYS A 155 -3.33 -25.49 -9.19
CA LYS A 155 -4.10 -26.70 -9.57
C LYS A 155 -3.22 -27.84 -10.06
N LYS A 156 -1.94 -27.59 -10.35
CA LYS A 156 -1.00 -28.64 -10.76
C LYS A 156 -0.62 -29.45 -9.53
N ALA A 157 -0.53 -30.77 -9.66
CA ALA A 157 0.02 -31.61 -8.60
C ALA A 157 1.45 -31.17 -8.28
N ASP A 158 1.79 -31.10 -6.99
CA ASP A 158 3.16 -30.91 -6.53
C ASP A 158 4.01 -32.05 -7.12
N ARG A 159 5.02 -31.70 -7.92
CA ARG A 159 6.05 -32.64 -8.40
C ARG A 159 7.23 -32.61 -7.46
#